data_AF-A0A9W7MND3-F1
#
_entry.id   AF-A0A9W7MND3-F1
#
_cell.length_a   1.000
_cell.length_b   1.000
_cell.length_c   1.000
_cell.angle_alpha   90.00
_cell.angle_beta   90.00
_cell.angle_gamma   90.00
#
_symmetry.space_group_name_H-M   'P 1'
#
loop_
_entity.id
_entity.type
_entity.pdbx_description
1 polymer ?
#
loop_
_entity_poly.entity_id
_entity_poly.type
_entity_poly.pdbx_seq_one_letter_code
_entity_poly.pdbx_strand_id
1 'polypeptide(L)'
;MLQDILSNPNVDIRLRMKAVFLVGDLAECQLENIDKAEMLFFSNRLFLKSVVDLTPSSDLDLQEKALIAIKSLLQLKTTEAMVFEEFCRLGEALERTNKQLEDLMLEDDDRREYVTDVESPHKEVEQLKEFYFKDQIERMYK
;
A
#
# COMPACT_ATOMS: atom_id res chain seq x y z
N MET A 1 -9.13 8.19 -13.49
CA MET A 1 -8.73 7.01 -14.30
C MET A 1 -8.03 5.95 -13.46
N LEU A 2 -6.82 6.16 -12.92
CA LEU A 2 -6.14 5.13 -12.11
C LEU A 2 -6.96 4.76 -10.86
N GLN A 3 -7.44 5.75 -10.11
CA GLN A 3 -8.37 5.54 -8.98
C GLN A 3 -9.58 4.67 -9.39
N ASP A 4 -10.20 4.96 -10.54
CA ASP A 4 -11.41 4.25 -11.01
C ASP A 4 -11.10 2.78 -11.37
N ILE A 5 -9.90 2.52 -11.91
CA ILE A 5 -9.43 1.15 -12.19
C ILE A 5 -9.20 0.39 -10.89
N LEU A 6 -8.50 0.98 -9.92
CA LEU A 6 -8.12 0.33 -8.67
C LEU A 6 -9.33 0.05 -7.76
N SER A 7 -10.24 1.02 -7.66
CA SER A 7 -11.43 0.97 -6.81
C SER A 7 -12.56 0.09 -7.35
N ASN A 8 -12.54 -0.28 -8.64
CA ASN A 8 -13.59 -1.09 -9.23
C ASN A 8 -13.23 -2.59 -9.23
N PRO A 9 -13.88 -3.42 -8.39
CA PRO A 9 -13.58 -4.85 -8.31
C PRO A 9 -13.97 -5.62 -9.58
N ASN A 10 -14.81 -5.04 -10.46
CA ASN A 10 -15.20 -5.66 -11.73
C ASN A 10 -14.18 -5.44 -12.85
N VAL A 11 -13.14 -4.62 -12.62
CA VAL A 11 -12.07 -4.46 -13.59
C VAL A 11 -11.17 -5.69 -13.57
N ASP A 12 -10.75 -6.11 -14.76
CA ASP A 12 -9.83 -7.24 -14.95
C ASP A 12 -8.62 -7.14 -14.00
N ILE A 13 -8.35 -8.24 -13.30
CA ILE A 13 -7.33 -8.26 -12.25
C ILE A 13 -5.93 -7.92 -12.78
N ARG A 14 -5.61 -8.32 -14.01
CA ARG A 14 -4.32 -8.01 -14.65
C ARG A 14 -4.21 -6.52 -14.93
N LEU A 15 -5.32 -5.85 -15.26
CA LEU A 15 -5.33 -4.40 -15.42
C LEU A 15 -5.18 -3.69 -14.07
N ARG A 16 -5.82 -4.19 -13.00
CA ARG A 16 -5.65 -3.66 -11.64
C ARG A 16 -4.20 -3.83 -11.16
N MET A 17 -3.58 -4.99 -11.40
CA MET A 17 -2.16 -5.24 -11.12
C MET A 17 -1.25 -4.26 -11.86
N LYS A 18 -1.44 -4.07 -13.17
CA LYS A 18 -0.66 -3.11 -13.95
C LYS A 18 -0.84 -1.68 -13.45
N ALA A 19 -2.06 -1.31 -13.06
CA ALA A 19 -2.35 0.00 -12.52
C ALA A 19 -1.64 0.22 -11.17
N VAL A 20 -1.70 -0.73 -10.23
CA VAL A 20 -1.03 -0.56 -8.93
C VAL A 20 0.49 -0.63 -9.05
N PHE A 21 1.02 -1.47 -9.96
CA PHE A 21 2.44 -1.50 -10.28
C PHE A 21 2.92 -0.14 -10.78
N LEU A 22 2.20 0.47 -11.73
CA LEU A 22 2.50 1.82 -12.22
C LEU A 22 2.45 2.87 -11.10
N VAL A 23 1.53 2.74 -10.14
CA VAL A 23 1.47 3.63 -8.98
C VAL A 23 2.74 3.52 -8.13
N GLY A 24 3.22 2.30 -7.88
CA GLY A 24 4.50 2.05 -7.22
C GLY A 24 5.67 2.69 -7.95
N ASP A 25 5.81 2.42 -9.26
CA ASP A 25 6.87 2.98 -10.10
C ASP A 25 6.88 4.52 -10.08
N LEU A 26 5.70 5.15 -10.17
CA LEU A 26 5.57 6.60 -10.14
C LEU A 26 5.94 7.18 -8.77
N ALA A 27 5.58 6.50 -7.68
CA ALA A 27 5.96 6.90 -6.33
C ALA A 27 7.48 6.77 -6.13
N GLU A 28 8.10 5.67 -6.57
CA GLU A 28 9.55 5.49 -6.54
C GLU A 28 10.28 6.54 -7.38
N CYS A 29 9.80 6.81 -8.59
CA CYS A 29 10.34 7.88 -9.42
C CYS A 29 10.32 9.23 -8.71
N GLN A 30 9.27 9.52 -7.93
CA GLN A 30 9.19 10.76 -7.17
C GLN A 30 10.14 10.78 -5.96
N LEU A 31 10.35 9.65 -5.29
CA LEU A 31 11.34 9.51 -4.22
C LEU A 31 12.77 9.77 -4.73
N GLU A 32 13.11 9.27 -5.92
CA GLU A 32 14.43 9.47 -6.53
C GLU A 32 14.63 10.90 -7.07
N ASN A 33 13.54 11.60 -7.42
CA ASN A 33 13.58 12.90 -8.08
C ASN A 33 12.91 13.99 -7.23
N ILE A 34 13.37 14.17 -5.98
CA ILE A 34 12.79 15.11 -5.01
C ILE A 34 12.72 16.56 -5.54
N ASP A 35 13.61 16.93 -6.46
CA ASP A 35 13.67 18.29 -7.04
C ASP A 35 12.65 18.52 -8.18
N LYS A 36 11.93 17.49 -8.63
CA LYS A 36 10.89 17.62 -9.65
C LYS A 36 9.55 17.97 -9.03
N ALA A 37 8.69 18.59 -9.86
CA ALA A 37 7.34 18.96 -9.46
C ALA A 37 6.60 17.76 -8.84
N GLU A 38 6.04 18.00 -7.65
CA GLU A 38 5.33 16.97 -6.91
C GLU A 38 4.09 16.49 -7.68
N MET A 39 3.89 15.17 -7.73
CA MET A 39 2.69 14.58 -8.31
C MET A 39 1.51 14.75 -7.34
N LEU A 40 0.73 15.82 -7.53
CA LEU A 40 -0.36 16.23 -6.64
C LEU A 40 -1.44 15.16 -6.42
N PHE A 41 -1.57 14.17 -7.32
CA PHE A 41 -2.56 13.11 -7.14
C PHE A 41 -2.21 12.14 -6.00
N PHE A 42 -0.95 12.10 -5.54
CA PHE A 42 -0.60 11.35 -4.32
C PHE A 42 -1.12 12.01 -3.04
N SER A 43 -1.50 13.28 -3.07
CA SER A 43 -2.20 13.92 -1.96
C SER A 43 -3.72 13.64 -1.96
N ASN A 44 -4.25 12.97 -3.00
CA ASN A 44 -5.65 12.63 -3.06
C ASN A 44 -5.96 11.40 -2.19
N ARG A 45 -6.68 11.64 -1.08
CA ARG A 45 -7.05 10.63 -0.08
C ARG A 45 -7.88 9.48 -0.65
N LEU A 46 -8.76 9.74 -1.64
CA LEU A 46 -9.55 8.69 -2.30
C LEU A 46 -8.69 7.81 -3.20
N PHE A 47 -7.69 8.40 -3.84
CA PHE A 47 -6.70 7.65 -4.60
C PHE A 47 -5.86 6.76 -3.69
N LEU A 48 -5.32 7.29 -2.59
CA LEU A 48 -4.58 6.50 -1.60
C LEU A 48 -5.44 5.36 -1.04
N LYS A 49 -6.69 5.65 -0.67
CA LYS A 49 -7.66 4.64 -0.22
C LYS A 49 -7.83 3.51 -1.23
N SER A 50 -7.92 3.84 -2.52
CA SER A 50 -8.09 2.83 -3.58
C SER A 50 -6.89 1.89 -3.73
N VAL A 51 -5.68 2.30 -3.29
CA VAL A 51 -4.50 1.43 -3.24
C VAL A 51 -4.52 0.58 -1.96
N VAL A 52 -4.82 1.20 -0.80
CA VAL A 52 -4.90 0.50 0.50
C VAL A 52 -5.96 -0.60 0.48
N ASP A 53 -7.10 -0.37 -0.15
CA ASP A 53 -8.19 -1.34 -0.27
C ASP A 53 -7.85 -2.59 -1.10
N LEU A 54 -6.69 -2.61 -1.77
CA LEU A 54 -6.19 -3.79 -2.48
C LEU A 54 -5.41 -4.75 -1.58
N THR A 55 -4.96 -4.29 -0.40
CA THR A 55 -4.15 -5.12 0.51
C THR A 55 -4.89 -6.34 1.09
N PRO A 56 -6.21 -6.32 1.39
CA PRO A 56 -6.91 -7.52 1.81
C PRO A 56 -7.45 -8.35 0.62
N SER A 57 -6.85 -8.23 -0.58
CA SER A 57 -7.22 -9.01 -1.76
C SER A 57 -6.94 -10.50 -1.54
N SER A 58 -7.78 -11.37 -2.10
CA SER A 58 -7.52 -12.82 -2.13
C SER A 58 -6.48 -13.23 -3.17
N ASP A 59 -6.17 -12.34 -4.11
CA ASP A 59 -5.11 -12.53 -5.10
C ASP A 59 -3.79 -12.01 -4.51
N LEU A 60 -2.87 -12.94 -4.23
CA LEU A 60 -1.60 -12.68 -3.56
C LEU A 60 -0.68 -11.76 -4.38
N ASP A 61 -0.67 -11.89 -5.70
CA ASP A 61 0.14 -11.02 -6.56
C ASP A 61 -0.36 -9.57 -6.49
N LEU A 62 -1.67 -9.36 -6.59
CA LEU A 62 -2.27 -8.03 -6.46
C LEU A 62 -2.00 -7.42 -5.08
N GLN A 63 -2.09 -8.25 -4.04
CA GLN A 63 -1.80 -7.87 -2.66
C GLN A 63 -0.33 -7.47 -2.46
N GLU A 64 0.62 -8.28 -2.94
CA GLU A 64 2.05 -7.98 -2.93
C GLU A 64 2.34 -6.63 -3.58
N LYS A 65 1.84 -6.41 -4.81
CA LYS A 65 2.06 -5.15 -5.54
C LYS A 65 1.41 -3.96 -4.86
N ALA A 66 0.27 -4.13 -4.20
CA ALA A 66 -0.35 -3.08 -3.41
C ALA A 66 0.52 -2.69 -2.21
N LEU A 67 1.08 -3.66 -1.48
CA LEU A 67 1.95 -3.40 -0.35
C LEU A 67 3.23 -2.68 -0.79
N ILE A 68 3.86 -3.11 -1.89
CA ILE A 68 5.03 -2.45 -2.47
C ILE A 68 4.69 -1.00 -2.87
N ALA A 69 3.55 -0.77 -3.51
CA ALA A 69 3.13 0.59 -3.84
C ALA A 69 2.92 1.45 -2.59
N ILE A 70 2.27 0.92 -1.54
CA ILE A 70 2.04 1.63 -0.27
C ILE A 70 3.36 1.97 0.42
N LYS A 71 4.33 1.05 0.41
CA LYS A 71 5.67 1.29 0.95
C LYS A 71 6.29 2.55 0.34
N SER A 72 6.25 2.69 -0.98
CA SER A 72 6.81 3.86 -1.68
C SER A 72 5.97 5.11 -1.44
N LEU A 73 4.64 4.98 -1.41
CA LEU A 73 3.73 6.08 -1.11
C LEU A 73 3.93 6.66 0.30
N LEU A 74 4.06 5.82 1.34
CA LEU A 74 4.26 6.28 2.73
C LEU A 74 5.50 7.15 2.91
N GLN A 75 6.51 6.96 2.06
CA GLN A 75 7.78 7.68 2.13
C GLN A 75 7.72 9.05 1.42
N LEU A 76 6.68 9.33 0.63
CA LEU A 76 6.55 10.59 -0.09
C LEU A 76 6.27 11.75 0.86
N LYS A 77 6.86 12.91 0.58
CA LYS A 77 6.55 14.15 1.31
C LYS A 77 5.13 14.67 1.04
N THR A 78 4.58 14.35 -0.13
CA THR A 78 3.24 14.76 -0.57
C THR A 78 2.11 14.05 0.15
N THR A 79 2.40 12.90 0.76
CA THR A 79 1.44 12.07 1.47
C THR A 79 1.51 12.37 2.96
N GLU A 80 0.37 12.72 3.55
CA GLU A 80 0.25 12.86 4.99
C GLU A 80 0.06 11.47 5.62
N ALA A 81 0.94 11.04 6.54
CA ALA A 81 0.84 9.71 7.15
C ALA A 81 -0.48 9.52 7.92
N MET A 82 -1.00 10.59 8.53
CA MET A 82 -2.35 10.60 9.15
C MET A 82 -3.48 10.24 8.19
N VAL A 83 -3.36 10.53 6.88
CA VAL A 83 -4.35 10.12 5.88
C VAL A 83 -4.37 8.60 5.72
N PHE A 84 -3.20 7.95 5.80
CA PHE A 84 -3.14 6.49 5.76
C PHE A 84 -3.81 5.86 6.98
N GLU A 85 -3.68 6.47 8.16
CA GLU A 85 -4.34 5.94 9.36
C GLU A 85 -5.82 6.20 9.42
N GLU A 86 -6.20 7.48 9.41
CA GLU A 86 -7.55 7.87 9.82
C GLU A 86 -8.53 7.66 8.68
N PHE A 87 -8.09 7.96 7.46
CA PHE A 87 -8.95 7.88 6.27
C PHE A 87 -8.80 6.53 5.57
N CYS A 88 -7.56 6.09 5.31
CA CYS A 88 -7.32 4.85 4.60
C CYS A 88 -7.48 3.61 5.47
N ARG A 89 -7.46 3.76 6.80
CA ARG A 89 -7.53 2.66 7.77
C ARG A 89 -6.46 1.60 7.49
N LEU A 90 -5.25 2.06 7.14
CA LEU A 90 -4.13 1.19 6.74
C LEU A 90 -3.82 0.15 7.81
N GLY A 91 -3.84 0.52 9.10
CA GLY A 91 -3.64 -0.44 10.20
C GLY A 91 -4.61 -1.62 10.15
N GLU A 92 -5.90 -1.36 9.96
CA GLU A 92 -6.90 -2.43 9.87
C GLU A 92 -6.79 -3.24 8.58
N ALA A 93 -6.38 -2.60 7.49
CA ALA A 93 -6.14 -3.30 6.23
C ALA A 93 -4.98 -4.30 6.39
N LEU A 94 -3.87 -3.87 6.99
CA LEU A 94 -2.72 -4.71 7.32
C LEU A 94 -3.07 -5.83 8.31
N GLU A 95 -3.90 -5.57 9.32
CA GLU A 95 -4.35 -6.61 10.26
C GLU A 95 -5.20 -7.68 9.56
N ARG A 96 -6.11 -7.28 8.67
CA ARG A 96 -6.91 -8.22 7.85
C ARG A 96 -6.01 -9.03 6.93
N THR A 97 -5.08 -8.38 6.25
CA THR A 97 -4.06 -9.02 5.43
C THR A 97 -3.29 -10.08 6.23
N ASN A 98 -2.80 -9.74 7.43
CA ASN A 98 -2.02 -10.67 8.24
C ASN A 98 -2.83 -11.93 8.58
N LYS A 99 -4.10 -11.77 9.00
CA LYS A 99 -4.99 -12.90 9.27
C LYS A 99 -5.21 -13.78 8.04
N GLN A 100 -5.40 -13.17 6.86
CA GLN A 100 -5.55 -13.91 5.61
C GLN A 100 -4.30 -14.72 5.25
N LEU A 101 -3.11 -14.17 5.48
CA LEU A 101 -1.85 -14.89 5.23
C LEU A 101 -1.67 -16.04 6.23
N GLU A 102 -1.95 -15.83 7.51
CA GLU A 102 -1.93 -16.88 8.55
C GLU A 102 -2.89 -18.04 8.19
N ASP A 103 -4.12 -17.72 7.79
CA ASP A 103 -5.11 -18.72 7.37
C ASP A 103 -4.62 -19.52 6.15
N LEU A 104 -4.04 -18.86 5.14
CA LEU A 104 -3.49 -19.53 3.95
C LEU A 104 -2.33 -20.47 4.27
N MET A 105 -1.48 -20.13 5.25
CA MET A 105 -0.39 -21.01 5.69
C MET A 105 -0.90 -22.27 6.40
N LEU A 106 -2.07 -22.19 7.05
CA LEU A 106 -2.67 -23.33 7.74
C LEU A 106 -3.42 -24.26 6.77
N GLU A 107 -3.95 -23.70 5.68
CA GLU A 107 -4.78 -24.44 4.72
C GLU A 107 -3.98 -25.13 3.61
N ASP A 108 -2.84 -24.57 3.18
CA ASP A 108 -2.12 -25.04 1.98
C ASP A 108 -0.59 -24.92 2.11
N ASP A 109 0.09 -26.03 2.42
CA ASP A 109 1.55 -26.08 2.56
C ASP A 109 2.30 -25.71 1.26
N ASP A 110 1.70 -25.92 0.09
CA ASP A 110 2.29 -25.58 -1.21
C ASP A 110 2.26 -24.06 -1.48
N ARG A 111 1.47 -23.29 -0.73
CA ARG A 111 1.38 -21.82 -0.86
C ARG A 111 2.38 -21.06 0.01
N ARG A 112 3.18 -21.76 0.81
CA ARG A 112 4.08 -21.16 1.79
C ARG A 112 5.11 -20.21 1.15
N GLU A 113 5.62 -20.54 -0.03
CA GLU A 113 6.55 -19.68 -0.77
C GLU A 113 5.88 -18.35 -1.17
N TYR A 114 4.68 -18.41 -1.77
CA TYR A 114 3.93 -17.22 -2.16
C TYR A 114 3.49 -16.35 -0.97
N VAL A 115 3.12 -16.96 0.16
CA VAL A 115 2.81 -16.21 1.38
C VAL A 115 4.03 -15.45 1.88
N THR A 116 5.22 -16.07 1.81
CA THR A 116 6.48 -15.44 2.24
C THR A 116 6.79 -14.19 1.41
N ASP A 117 6.52 -14.22 0.11
CA ASP A 117 6.71 -13.08 -0.79
C ASP A 117 5.81 -11.88 -0.43
N VAL A 118 4.63 -12.13 0.14
CA VAL A 118 3.69 -11.08 0.60
C VAL A 118 4.00 -10.63 2.03
N GLU A 119 4.45 -11.53 2.89
CA GLU A 119 4.80 -11.20 4.29
C GLU A 119 5.96 -10.18 4.38
N SER A 120 6.95 -10.27 3.49
CA SER A 120 8.08 -9.34 3.51
C SER A 120 7.64 -7.87 3.31
N PRO A 121 6.96 -7.50 2.21
CA PRO A 121 6.49 -6.13 2.03
C PRO A 121 5.42 -5.74 3.06
N HIS A 122 4.63 -6.67 3.59
CA HIS A 122 3.67 -6.39 4.66
C HIS A 122 4.38 -5.88 5.93
N LYS A 123 5.39 -6.61 6.42
CA LYS A 123 6.19 -6.22 7.58
C LYS A 123 6.93 -4.89 7.37
N GLU A 124 7.43 -4.66 6.16
CA GLU A 124 8.08 -3.39 5.82
C GLU A 124 7.09 -2.21 5.89
N VAL A 125 5.87 -2.38 5.38
CA VAL A 125 4.83 -1.34 5.46
C VAL A 125 4.43 -1.08 6.91
N GLU A 126 4.31 -2.11 7.75
CA GLU A 126 4.05 -1.93 9.19
C GLU A 126 5.15 -1.11 9.89
N GLN A 127 6.42 -1.42 9.62
CA GLN A 127 7.55 -0.70 10.19
C GLN A 127 7.59 0.77 9.73
N LEU A 128 7.37 1.03 8.45
CA LEU A 128 7.32 2.39 7.91
C LEU A 128 6.14 3.17 8.50
N LYS A 129 4.97 2.54 8.60
CA LYS A 129 3.81 3.13 9.27
C LYS A 129 4.20 3.59 10.68
N GLU A 130 4.77 2.71 11.51
CA GLU A 130 5.17 3.11 12.86
C GLU A 130 6.18 4.26 12.88
N PHE A 131 7.17 4.23 11.98
CA PHE A 131 8.22 5.24 11.90
C PHE A 131 7.66 6.63 11.53
N TYR A 132 6.90 6.73 10.44
CA TYR A 132 6.38 8.01 9.95
C TYR A 132 5.33 8.62 10.88
N PHE A 133 4.58 7.77 11.57
CA PHE A 133 3.57 8.25 12.50
C PHE A 133 4.19 8.83 13.76
N LYS A 134 5.23 8.19 14.30
CA LYS A 134 6.00 8.73 15.42
C LYS A 134 6.64 10.06 15.03
N ASP A 135 7.29 10.15 13.87
CA ASP A 135 7.90 11.39 13.37
C ASP A 135 6.86 12.51 13.18
N GLN A 136 5.68 12.21 12.61
CA GLN A 136 4.64 13.22 12.42
C GLN A 136 4.04 13.71 13.75
N ILE A 137 3.83 12.81 14.72
CA ILE A 137 3.40 13.17 16.08
C ILE A 137 4.44 14.07 16.75
N GLU A 138 5.72 13.70 16.71
CA GLU A 138 6.79 14.51 17.30
C GLU A 138 6.89 15.91 16.70
N ARG A 139 6.63 16.05 15.38
CA ARG A 139 6.56 17.35 14.70
C ARG A 139 5.35 18.20 15.11
N MET A 140 4.23 17.60 15.53
CA MET A 140 3.05 18.35 15.98
C MET A 140 3.20 18.94 17.39
N TYR A 141 4.10 18.39 18.21
CA TYR A 141 4.31 18.83 19.60
C TYR A 141 5.59 19.69 19.80
N LYS A 142 6.27 20.08 18.72
CA LYS A 142 7.38 21.05 18.73
C LYS A 142 6.93 22.41 18.24
#